data_AF-A0A3B6B289-F1
#
_entry.id   AF-A0A3B6B289-F1
#
_cell.length_a   1.000
_cell.length_b   1.000
_cell.length_c   1.000
_cell.angle_alpha   90.00
_cell.angle_beta   90.00
_cell.angle_gamma   90.00
#
_symmetry.space_group_name_H-M   'P 1'
#
loop_
_entity.id
_entity.type
_entity.pdbx_description
1 polymer ?
#
loop_
_entity_poly.entity_id
_entity_poly.type
_entity_poly.pdbx_seq_one_letter_code
_entity_poly.pdbx_strand_id
1 'polypeptide(L)'
;MAQGTLEVLLVGAKGLENTDYLCNMDPYAVLKCTSQEQKSTVASGKGSDPEWNETFVFTVSENATELVIKLLDSDGGTDDDSVGEATIPLDGVYTEGSIPPTVYNVVKDEEYRGEIKIGGS
;
A
#
# COMPACT_ATOMS: atom_id res chain seq x y z
N MET A 1 16.20 10.20 -20.74
CA MET A 1 15.37 10.21 -19.52
C MET A 1 15.99 9.18 -18.60
N ALA A 2 16.50 9.59 -17.43
CA ALA A 2 16.97 8.63 -16.45
C ALA A 2 15.74 7.91 -15.88
N GLN A 3 15.73 6.59 -15.98
CA GLN A 3 14.71 5.73 -15.40
C GLN A 3 15.41 4.97 -14.27
N GLY A 4 14.88 5.11 -13.06
CA GLY A 4 15.27 4.33 -11.89
C GLY A 4 14.35 3.12 -11.73
N THR A 5 14.81 2.17 -10.94
CA THR A 5 13.98 1.06 -10.47
C THR A 5 13.71 1.29 -8.99
N LEU A 6 12.43 1.25 -8.63
CA LEU A 6 11.97 1.34 -7.25
C LEU A 6 11.46 -0.03 -6.84
N GLU A 7 12.10 -0.65 -5.87
CA GLU A 7 11.59 -1.84 -5.20
C GLU A 7 10.75 -1.41 -4.00
N VAL A 8 9.54 -1.94 -3.88
CA VAL A 8 8.61 -1.66 -2.78
C VAL A 8 8.24 -2.97 -2.12
N LEU A 9 8.62 -3.11 -0.86
CA LEU A 9 8.24 -4.25 -0.03
C LEU A 9 6.96 -3.91 0.73
N LEU A 10 5.84 -4.51 0.32
CA LEU A 10 4.58 -4.48 1.06
C LEU A 10 4.61 -5.54 2.15
N VAL A 11 4.77 -5.13 3.40
CA VAL A 11 4.84 -6.08 4.52
C VAL A 11 3.43 -6.46 4.97
N GLY A 12 2.67 -5.48 5.44
CA GLY A 12 1.37 -5.71 6.08
C GLY A 12 0.76 -4.41 6.56
N ALA A 13 -0.52 -4.45 6.94
CA ALA A 13 -1.18 -3.36 7.65
C ALA A 13 -1.61 -3.83 9.04
N LYS A 14 -1.83 -2.88 9.93
CA LYS A 14 -2.15 -3.12 11.32
C LYS A 14 -3.10 -2.04 11.83
N GLY A 15 -4.03 -2.47 12.69
CA GLY A 15 -4.99 -1.57 13.31
C GLY A 15 -5.94 -0.96 12.31
N LEU A 16 -6.28 -1.70 11.25
CA LEU A 16 -7.27 -1.23 10.28
C LEU A 16 -8.61 -1.05 10.99
N GLU A 17 -9.15 0.18 10.92
CA GLU A 17 -10.38 0.54 11.64
C GLU A 17 -11.54 -0.29 11.10
N ASN A 18 -12.23 -0.92 12.05
CA ASN A 18 -13.17 -2.02 11.84
C ASN A 18 -14.44 -1.51 11.16
N THR A 19 -14.45 -1.47 9.82
CA THR A 19 -15.70 -1.54 9.05
C THR A 19 -16.28 -2.93 9.27
N ASP A 20 -17.06 -3.08 10.35
CA ASP A 20 -18.06 -4.12 10.59
C ASP A 20 -17.75 -5.53 9.99
N TYR A 21 -17.39 -6.50 10.83
CA TYR A 21 -17.37 -7.96 10.55
C TYR A 21 -16.16 -8.53 9.76
N LEU A 22 -14.99 -8.53 10.38
CA LEU A 22 -13.75 -9.24 10.00
C LEU A 22 -13.82 -10.78 9.90
N CYS A 23 -14.98 -11.37 9.59
CA CYS A 23 -15.11 -12.81 9.45
C CYS A 23 -14.81 -13.31 8.02
N ASN A 24 -14.90 -12.45 6.99
CA ASN A 24 -14.58 -12.77 5.59
C ASN A 24 -14.19 -11.51 4.77
N MET A 25 -13.26 -10.72 5.28
CA MET A 25 -12.66 -9.62 4.50
C MET A 25 -11.46 -10.19 3.73
N ASP A 26 -11.36 -9.89 2.44
CA ASP A 26 -10.26 -10.29 1.55
C ASP A 26 -9.53 -9.02 1.07
N PRO A 27 -8.82 -8.30 1.98
CA PRO A 27 -8.20 -7.03 1.66
C PRO A 27 -7.02 -7.20 0.72
N TYR A 28 -6.91 -6.33 -0.27
CA TYR A 28 -5.79 -6.24 -1.20
C TYR A 28 -5.27 -4.80 -1.30
N ALA A 29 -3.99 -4.67 -1.60
CA ALA A 29 -3.33 -3.38 -1.77
C ALA A 29 -3.13 -3.07 -3.25
N VAL A 30 -3.39 -1.84 -3.65
CA VAL A 30 -3.15 -1.32 -5.00
C VAL A 30 -2.09 -0.24 -4.90
N LEU A 31 -0.91 -0.55 -5.40
CA LEU A 31 0.24 0.33 -5.45
C LEU A 31 0.24 1.06 -6.79
N LYS A 32 0.13 2.38 -6.75
CA LYS A 32 0.09 3.25 -7.92
C LYS A 32 1.27 4.19 -7.91
N CYS A 33 2.11 4.06 -8.92
CA CYS A 33 3.31 4.87 -9.12
C CYS A 33 3.29 5.50 -10.52
N THR A 34 3.02 6.79 -10.61
CA THR A 34 2.95 7.53 -11.88
C THR A 34 1.96 6.89 -12.88
N SER A 35 2.46 6.14 -13.87
CA SER A 35 1.67 5.46 -14.90
C SER A 35 1.59 3.94 -14.71
N GLN A 36 2.22 3.41 -13.67
CA GLN A 36 2.17 1.99 -13.31
C GLN A 36 1.23 1.80 -12.14
N GLU A 37 0.42 0.76 -12.22
CA GLU A 37 -0.44 0.29 -11.15
C GLU A 37 -0.21 -1.20 -11.00
N GLN A 38 0.09 -1.63 -9.77
CA GLN A 38 0.23 -3.04 -9.43
C GLN A 38 -0.70 -3.35 -8.27
N LYS A 39 -1.37 -4.49 -8.35
CA LYS A 39 -2.26 -4.98 -7.30
C LYS A 39 -1.56 -6.13 -6.60
N SER A 40 -1.61 -6.13 -5.28
CA SER A 40 -1.18 -7.26 -4.49
C SER A 40 -2.19 -8.39 -4.56
N THR A 41 -1.76 -9.54 -4.08
CA THR A 41 -2.68 -10.62 -3.74
C THR A 41 -3.56 -10.23 -2.55
N VAL A 42 -4.61 -11.02 -2.33
CA VAL A 42 -5.43 -10.93 -1.11
C VAL A 42 -4.56 -11.28 0.09
N ALA A 43 -4.60 -10.44 1.12
CA ALA A 43 -3.76 -10.60 2.29
C ALA A 43 -4.01 -11.92 3.00
N SER A 44 -2.93 -12.55 3.44
CA SER A 44 -2.98 -13.72 4.31
C SER A 44 -3.07 -13.24 5.77
N GLY A 45 -4.26 -12.81 6.17
CA GLY A 45 -4.49 -12.24 7.50
C GLY A 45 -5.88 -11.63 7.59
N LYS A 46 -6.91 -12.47 7.57
CA LYS A 46 -8.30 -12.01 7.78
C LYS A 46 -8.36 -11.30 9.13
N GLY A 47 -8.76 -10.03 9.16
CA GLY A 47 -8.75 -9.25 10.40
C GLY A 47 -8.30 -7.81 10.24
N SER A 48 -7.95 -7.21 11.38
CA SER A 48 -7.38 -5.87 11.49
C SER A 48 -5.88 -5.80 11.15
N ASP A 49 -5.25 -6.96 10.91
CA ASP A 49 -3.81 -7.11 10.72
C ASP A 49 -3.50 -7.94 9.45
N PRO A 50 -3.86 -7.48 8.24
CA PRO A 50 -3.56 -8.20 7.01
C PRO A 50 -2.07 -8.18 6.68
N GLU A 51 -1.53 -9.33 6.27
CA GLU A 51 -0.14 -9.51 5.86
C GLU A 51 -0.05 -9.92 4.40
N TRP A 52 0.78 -9.22 3.63
CA TRP A 52 1.06 -9.56 2.23
C TRP A 52 2.46 -10.16 2.08
N ASN A 53 3.46 -9.50 2.67
CA ASN A 53 4.89 -9.84 2.49
C ASN A 53 5.28 -9.99 1.00
N GLU A 54 4.78 -9.09 0.16
CA GLU A 54 5.00 -9.09 -1.29
C GLU A 54 5.92 -7.95 -1.71
N THR A 55 6.77 -8.19 -2.71
CA THR A 55 7.69 -7.20 -3.25
C THR A 55 7.27 -6.81 -4.65
N PHE A 56 7.16 -5.52 -4.91
CA PHE A 56 6.76 -4.93 -6.19
C PHE A 56 7.91 -4.10 -6.74
N VAL A 57 8.13 -4.19 -8.05
CA VAL A 57 9.18 -3.43 -8.72
C VAL A 57 8.52 -2.47 -9.70
N PHE A 58 8.82 -1.18 -9.57
CA PHE A 58 8.30 -0.11 -10.40
C PHE A 58 9.42 0.59 -11.17
N THR A 59 9.17 0.92 -12.43
CA THR A 59 10.09 1.76 -13.19
C THR A 59 9.76 3.23 -12.95
N VAL A 60 10.50 3.90 -12.06
CA VAL A 60 10.27 5.31 -11.74
C VAL A 60 11.09 6.22 -12.64
N SER A 61 10.51 7.34 -13.06
CA SER A 61 11.24 8.40 -13.75
C SER A 61 11.47 9.55 -12.76
N GLU A 62 12.35 10.51 -13.06
CA GLU A 62 12.53 11.73 -12.23
C GLU A 62 11.23 12.49 -11.93
N ASN A 63 10.16 12.27 -12.70
CA ASN A 63 8.84 12.88 -12.45
C ASN A 63 8.02 12.17 -11.37
N ALA A 64 8.42 10.98 -10.92
CA ALA A 64 7.69 10.20 -9.92
C ALA A 64 8.10 10.67 -8.53
N THR A 65 7.27 11.48 -7.88
CA THR A 65 7.58 12.06 -6.56
C THR A 65 7.04 11.22 -5.40
N GLU A 66 5.96 10.47 -5.64
CA GLU A 66 5.25 9.74 -4.61
C GLU A 66 4.65 8.43 -5.14
N LEU A 67 4.48 7.48 -4.23
CA LEU A 67 3.81 6.21 -4.42
C LEU A 67 2.54 6.21 -3.58
N VAL A 68 1.40 5.98 -4.21
CA VAL A 68 0.11 5.88 -3.51
C VAL A 68 -0.25 4.42 -3.37
N ILE A 69 -0.55 3.99 -2.15
CA ILE A 69 -1.01 2.64 -1.84
C ILE A 69 -2.45 2.73 -1.36
N LYS A 70 -3.36 2.09 -2.08
CA LYS A 70 -4.77 2.02 -1.71
C LYS A 70 -5.09 0.64 -1.19
N LEU A 71 -5.69 0.56 -0.02
CA LEU A 71 -6.23 -0.67 0.54
C LEU A 71 -7.70 -0.77 0.15
N LEU A 72 -8.08 -1.85 -0.51
CA LEU A 72 -9.44 -2.15 -0.89
C LEU A 72 -9.81 -3.55 -0.39
N ASP A 73 -11.09 -3.76 -0.14
CA ASP A 73 -11.64 -5.07 0.15
C ASP A 73 -12.38 -5.62 -1.06
N SER A 74 -12.01 -6.82 -1.51
CA SER A 74 -12.70 -7.45 -2.61
C SER A 74 -13.94 -8.18 -2.10
N ASP A 75 -15.09 -7.53 -2.22
CA ASP A 75 -16.37 -8.15 -1.91
C ASP A 75 -16.97 -8.73 -3.20
N GLY A 76 -17.33 -10.02 -3.20
CA GLY A 76 -17.64 -10.81 -4.40
C GLY A 76 -18.90 -10.42 -5.19
N GLY A 77 -19.48 -9.24 -4.99
CA GLY A 77 -20.73 -8.83 -5.65
C GLY A 77 -21.18 -7.36 -5.56
N THR A 78 -20.46 -6.47 -4.87
CA THR A 78 -20.79 -5.02 -4.74
C THR A 78 -19.56 -4.16 -4.97
N ASP A 79 -19.72 -2.84 -5.12
CA ASP A 79 -18.58 -1.90 -5.22
C ASP A 79 -17.54 -2.20 -4.11
N ASP A 80 -16.27 -2.40 -4.50
CA ASP A 80 -15.18 -2.69 -3.56
C ASP A 80 -15.10 -1.58 -2.50
N ASP A 81 -15.08 -1.95 -1.21
CA ASP A 81 -14.96 -0.96 -0.15
C ASP A 81 -13.50 -0.51 -0.04
N SER A 82 -13.30 0.80 -0.10
CA SER A 82 -11.96 1.38 0.06
C SER A 82 -11.66 1.43 1.55
N VAL A 83 -10.71 0.63 2.04
CA VAL A 83 -10.36 0.63 3.47
C VAL A 83 -9.60 1.90 3.83
N GLY A 84 -8.74 2.36 2.92
CA GLY A 84 -8.06 3.65 3.00
C GLY A 84 -6.86 3.72 2.09
N GLU A 85 -6.11 4.82 2.16
CA GLU A 85 -4.93 5.02 1.33
C GLU A 85 -3.75 5.60 2.15
N ALA A 86 -2.55 5.27 1.69
CA ALA A 86 -1.30 5.76 2.23
C ALA A 86 -0.45 6.32 1.09
N THR A 87 0.14 7.49 1.31
CA THR A 87 1.01 8.14 0.33
C THR A 87 2.44 8.14 0.85
N ILE A 88 3.35 7.65 0.02
CA ILE A 88 4.75 7.47 0.37
C ILE A 88 5.60 8.36 -0.52
N PRO A 89 6.34 9.32 0.06
CA PRO A 89 7.25 10.15 -0.70
C PRO A 89 8.45 9.33 -1.17
N LEU A 90 8.73 9.36 -2.46
CA LEU A 90 9.89 8.68 -3.05
C LEU A 90 11.19 9.48 -2.89
N ASP A 91 11.09 10.73 -2.43
CA ASP A 91 12.23 11.62 -2.15
C ASP A 91 13.30 10.95 -1.28
N GLY A 92 12.87 10.19 -0.25
CA GLY A 92 13.76 9.41 0.61
C GLY A 92 14.50 8.30 -0.14
N VAL A 93 13.85 7.60 -1.08
CA VAL A 93 14.51 6.59 -1.91
C VAL A 93 15.52 7.26 -2.84
N TYR A 94 15.19 8.40 -3.44
CA TYR A 94 16.11 9.10 -4.34
C TYR A 94 17.33 9.66 -3.63
N THR A 95 17.18 10.07 -2.36
CA THR A 95 18.27 10.67 -1.56
C THR A 95 19.09 9.63 -0.80
N GLU A 96 18.46 8.68 -0.12
CA GLU A 96 19.14 7.66 0.70
C GLU A 96 19.43 6.36 -0.07
N GLY A 97 18.76 6.12 -1.20
CA GLY A 97 18.85 4.87 -1.97
C GLY A 97 18.10 3.70 -1.34
N SER A 98 17.48 3.89 -0.17
CA SER A 98 16.57 2.91 0.45
C SER A 98 15.71 3.58 1.51
N ILE A 99 14.44 3.18 1.56
CA ILE A 99 13.51 3.44 2.65
C ILE A 99 13.46 2.20 3.54
N PRO A 100 13.91 2.27 4.81
CA PRO A 100 13.76 1.16 5.72
C PRO A 100 12.27 0.84 5.94
N PRO A 101 11.91 -0.38 6.38
CA PRO A 101 10.53 -0.77 6.63
C PRO A 101 9.83 0.16 7.62
N THR A 102 9.11 1.15 7.09
CA THR A 102 8.50 2.26 7.81
C THR A 102 6.99 2.09 7.80
N VAL A 103 6.37 2.56 8.87
CA VAL A 103 4.93 2.51 9.06
C VAL A 103 4.34 3.85 8.60
N TYR A 104 3.35 3.78 7.73
CA TYR A 104 2.62 4.92 7.18
C TYR A 104 1.17 4.87 7.64
N ASN A 105 0.61 6.03 7.95
CA ASN A 105 -0.78 6.11 8.37
C ASN A 105 -1.68 5.92 7.15
N VAL A 106 -2.62 5.00 7.27
CA VAL A 106 -3.70 4.80 6.31
C VAL A 106 -4.80 5.78 6.67
N VAL A 107 -5.18 6.63 5.72
CA VAL A 107 -6.25 7.60 5.87
C VAL A 107 -7.35 7.37 4.84
N LYS A 108 -8.60 7.53 5.25
CA LYS A 108 -9.78 7.48 4.36
C LYS A 108 -10.70 8.63 4.76
N ASP A 109 -11.08 9.47 3.80
CA ASP A 109 -11.98 10.61 4.06
C ASP A 109 -11.53 11.49 5.25
N GLU A 110 -10.22 11.77 5.33
CA GLU A 110 -9.58 12.53 6.43
C GLU A 110 -9.61 11.85 7.81
N GLU A 111 -10.10 10.61 7.89
CA GLU A 111 -10.08 9.79 9.10
C GLU A 111 -8.90 8.81 9.08
N TYR A 112 -8.27 8.65 10.25
CA TYR A 112 -7.24 7.63 10.45
C TYR A 112 -7.88 6.25 10.48
N ARG A 113 -7.47 5.39 9.54
CA ARG A 113 -7.99 4.03 9.39
C ARG A 113 -6.99 2.98 9.80
N GLY A 114 -5.82 3.32 10.32
CA GLY A 114 -4.81 2.36 10.74
C GLY A 114 -3.44 2.66 10.14
N GLU A 115 -2.59 1.66 10.07
CA GLU A 115 -1.21 1.82 9.66
C GLU A 115 -0.79 0.73 8.67
N ILE A 116 0.04 1.08 7.70
CA ILE A 116 0.62 0.15 6.73
C ILE A 116 2.14 0.19 6.80
N LYS A 117 2.75 -0.98 6.89
CA LYS A 117 4.20 -1.13 6.92
C LYS A 117 4.71 -1.46 5.54
N ILE A 118 5.58 -0.59 5.04
CA ILE A 118 6.24 -0.81 3.75
C ILE A 118 7.74 -0.48 3.82
N GLY A 119 8.54 -1.14 2.99
CA GLY A 119 9.93 -0.78 2.72
C GLY A 119 10.12 -0.36 1.28
N GLY A 120 11.22 0.34 1.00
CA GLY A 120 11.64 0.66 -0.36
C GLY A 120 13.16 0.58 -0.55
N SER A 121 13.62 0.28 -1.75
CA SER A 121 15.05 0.32 -2.13
C SER A 121 15.27 0.45 -3.62
#